data_AF-A0A2H0WE78-F1
#
_entry.id   AF-A0A2H0WE78-F1
#
_cell.length_a   1.000
_cell.length_b   1.000
_cell.length_c   1.000
_cell.angle_alpha   90.00
_cell.angle_beta   90.00
_cell.angle_gamma   90.00
#
_symmetry.space_group_name_H-M   'P 1'
#
loop_
_entity.id
_entity.type
_entity.pdbx_description
1 polymer ?
#
loop_
_entity_poly.entity_id
_entity_poly.type
_entity_poly.pdbx_seq_one_letter_code
_entity_poly.pdbx_strand_id
1 'polypeptide(L)'
;MDGKRPIGDESGPSPKQLVLAAICGCTGMDVISLLRKYKQETKTFEIDAEASATEGHPVMFKEVKLKYQLSGDLDIEKIKEAVHLSMTKYCSVSAMISKAAPINYEIFLNSEKIGAGEANF
;
A
#
# COMPACT_ATOMS: atom_id res chain seq x y z
N MET A 1 -3.14 -12.05 15.65
CA MET A 1 -3.31 -12.73 14.34
C MET A 1 -4.13 -13.96 14.62
N ASP A 2 -5.16 -14.24 13.83
CA ASP A 2 -5.99 -15.43 14.04
C ASP A 2 -6.49 -16.03 12.71
N GLY A 3 -6.97 -17.28 12.74
CA GLY A 3 -7.47 -18.03 11.61
C GLY A 3 -8.99 -18.07 11.52
N LYS A 4 -9.51 -18.51 10.37
CA LYS A 4 -10.93 -18.85 10.24
C LYS A 4 -11.24 -20.15 10.99
N ARG A 5 -12.50 -20.30 11.43
CA ARG A 5 -12.98 -21.58 11.96
C ARG A 5 -12.81 -22.68 10.90
N PRO A 6 -12.39 -23.91 11.29
CA PRO A 6 -12.20 -24.43 12.66
C PRO A 6 -10.78 -24.21 13.25
N ILE A 7 -9.88 -23.55 12.53
CA ILE A 7 -8.46 -23.42 12.93
C ILE A 7 -8.25 -22.26 13.93
N GLY A 8 -9.07 -21.21 13.83
CA GLY A 8 -9.12 -20.07 14.75
C GLY A 8 -10.57 -19.68 15.08
N ASP A 9 -10.74 -18.56 15.79
CA ASP A 9 -12.04 -18.03 16.24
C ASP A 9 -12.50 -16.76 15.52
N GLU A 10 -11.72 -16.30 14.54
CA GLU A 10 -11.89 -15.05 13.77
C GLU A 10 -11.81 -13.78 14.62
N SER A 11 -11.13 -13.83 15.79
CA SER A 11 -11.00 -12.68 16.70
C SER A 11 -9.97 -11.63 16.28
N GLY A 12 -9.21 -11.87 15.22
CA GLY A 12 -8.17 -10.96 14.76
C GLY A 12 -7.83 -11.08 13.28
N PRO A 13 -6.96 -10.20 12.76
CA PRO A 13 -6.58 -10.23 11.36
C PRO A 13 -5.79 -11.51 11.05
N SER A 14 -6.07 -12.08 9.88
CA SER A 14 -5.33 -13.21 9.33
C SER A 14 -3.87 -12.86 9.03
N PRO A 15 -2.98 -13.85 8.93
CA PRO A 15 -1.59 -13.61 8.52
C PRO A 15 -1.48 -12.77 7.24
N LYS A 16 -2.30 -13.08 6.23
CA LYS A 16 -2.32 -12.36 4.95
C LYS A 16 -2.79 -10.91 5.12
N GLN A 17 -3.81 -10.65 5.94
CA GLN A 17 -4.26 -9.28 6.22
C GLN A 17 -3.18 -8.48 6.95
N LEU A 18 -2.44 -9.10 7.87
CA LEU A 18 -1.32 -8.42 8.54
C LEU A 18 -0.16 -8.11 7.60
N VAL A 19 0.10 -8.95 6.60
CA VAL A 19 1.09 -8.65 5.55
C VAL A 19 0.64 -7.44 4.72
N LEU A 20 -0.64 -7.36 4.33
CA LEU A 20 -1.17 -6.20 3.62
C LEU A 20 -1.09 -4.93 4.48
N ALA A 21 -1.45 -5.01 5.77
CA ALA A 21 -1.30 -3.91 6.70
C ALA A 21 0.17 -3.48 6.86
N ALA A 22 1.11 -4.42 6.84
CA ALA A 22 2.55 -4.11 6.88
C ALA A 22 3.01 -3.37 5.62
N ILE A 23 2.50 -3.72 4.43
CA ILE A 23 2.77 -2.98 3.19
C ILE A 23 2.26 -1.54 3.32
N CYS A 24 0.98 -1.36 3.71
CA CYS A 24 0.39 -0.03 3.91
C CYS A 24 1.19 0.80 4.92
N GLY A 25 1.57 0.20 6.05
CA GLY A 25 2.34 0.87 7.08
C GLY A 25 3.73 1.28 6.59
N CYS A 26 4.45 0.38 5.91
CA CYS A 26 5.79 0.68 5.42
C CYS A 26 5.79 1.82 4.40
N THR A 27 4.93 1.74 3.38
CA THR A 27 4.86 2.81 2.38
C THR A 27 4.26 4.10 2.91
N GLY A 28 3.27 4.01 3.81
CA GLY A 28 2.66 5.18 4.40
C GLY A 28 3.65 6.03 5.19
N MET A 29 4.56 5.38 5.93
CA MET A 29 5.63 6.07 6.65
C MET A 29 6.59 6.81 5.71
N ASP A 30 6.96 6.18 4.58
CA ASP A 30 7.81 6.82 3.56
C ASP A 30 7.12 8.05 2.95
N VAL A 31 5.88 7.90 2.51
CA VAL A 31 5.13 8.95 1.82
C VAL A 31 4.93 10.15 2.75
N ILE A 32 4.52 9.94 4.01
CA ILE A 32 4.38 11.02 4.98
C ILE A 32 5.73 11.69 5.28
N SER A 33 6.81 10.92 5.40
CA SER A 33 8.16 11.47 5.61
C SER A 33 8.59 12.37 4.45
N LEU A 34 8.37 11.93 3.20
CA LEU A 34 8.69 12.69 1.99
C LEU A 34 7.81 13.95 1.85
N LEU A 35 6.50 13.84 2.05
CA LEU A 35 5.59 14.99 2.00
C LEU A 35 5.97 16.06 3.04
N ARG A 36 6.31 15.65 4.28
CA ARG A 36 6.84 16.58 5.30
C ARG A 36 8.12 17.27 4.84
N LYS A 37 9.05 16.54 4.21
CA LYS A 37 10.28 17.12 3.64
C LYS A 37 9.97 18.13 2.52
N TYR A 38 8.93 17.88 1.72
CA TYR A 38 8.44 18.80 0.69
C TYR A 38 7.57 19.95 1.24
N LYS A 39 7.39 20.04 2.56
CA LYS A 39 6.51 21.02 3.23
C LYS A 39 5.06 20.94 2.74
N GLN A 40 4.61 19.71 2.50
CA GLN A 40 3.25 19.37 2.10
C GLN A 40 2.53 18.75 3.30
N GLU A 41 1.51 19.45 3.81
CA GLU A 41 0.72 18.99 4.97
C GLU A 41 -0.65 18.47 4.50
N THR A 42 -0.88 17.18 4.69
CA THR A 42 -2.14 16.53 4.35
C THR A 42 -3.12 16.61 5.52
N LYS A 43 -4.41 16.80 5.22
CA LYS A 43 -5.49 16.77 6.23
C LYS A 43 -5.81 15.34 6.65
N THR A 44 -5.92 14.43 5.67
CA THR A 44 -6.11 13.00 5.91
C THR A 44 -5.26 12.20 4.93
N PHE A 45 -4.72 11.10 5.42
CA PHE A 45 -3.97 10.15 4.62
C PHE A 45 -4.35 8.73 4.98
N GLU A 46 -4.87 8.00 4.00
CA GLU A 46 -5.29 6.61 4.13
C GLU A 46 -4.71 5.79 2.98
N ILE A 47 -4.41 4.52 3.25
CA ILE A 47 -3.96 3.57 2.24
C ILE A 47 -4.79 2.30 2.38
N ASP A 48 -5.58 2.00 1.35
CA ASP A 48 -6.26 0.72 1.26
C ASP A 48 -5.43 -0.28 0.47
N ALA A 49 -5.42 -1.53 0.93
CA ALA A 49 -4.79 -2.64 0.23
C ALA A 49 -5.81 -3.74 -0.05
N GLU A 50 -5.86 -4.16 -1.31
CA GLU A 50 -6.63 -5.31 -1.77
C GLU A 50 -5.67 -6.33 -2.38
N ALA A 51 -5.94 -7.61 -2.23
CA ALA A 51 -5.13 -8.64 -2.87
C ALA A 51 -5.99 -9.79 -3.39
N SER A 52 -5.66 -10.25 -4.60
CA SER A 52 -6.20 -11.49 -5.14
C SER A 52 -5.26 -12.65 -4.81
N ALA A 53 -5.79 -13.88 -4.81
CA ALA A 53 -5.05 -15.08 -4.45
C ALA A 53 -4.88 -16.01 -5.65
N THR A 54 -3.79 -16.79 -5.67
CA THR A 54 -3.58 -17.86 -6.66
C THR A 54 -4.52 -19.03 -6.42
N GLU A 55 -4.75 -19.84 -7.44
CA GLU A 55 -5.42 -21.13 -7.32
C GLU A 55 -4.42 -22.21 -6.88
N GLY A 56 -4.89 -23.24 -6.16
CA GLY A 56 -4.07 -24.36 -5.70
C GLY A 56 -3.18 -24.06 -4.48
N HIS A 57 -2.39 -25.06 -4.06
CA HIS A 57 -1.48 -24.95 -2.92
C HIS A 57 -0.01 -24.83 -3.37
N PRO A 58 0.80 -23.97 -2.74
CA PRO A 58 0.42 -23.00 -1.71
C PRO A 58 -0.32 -21.78 -2.29
N VAL A 59 -1.36 -21.30 -1.59
CA VAL A 59 -2.15 -20.12 -1.98
C VAL A 59 -1.35 -18.84 -1.66
N MET A 60 -0.83 -18.16 -2.68
CA MET A 60 -0.07 -16.91 -2.56
C MET A 60 -0.91 -15.70 -2.98
N PHE A 61 -0.37 -14.49 -2.82
CA PHE A 61 -0.92 -13.33 -3.50
C PHE A 61 -0.66 -13.48 -5.00
N LYS A 62 -1.71 -13.30 -5.80
CA LYS A 62 -1.62 -13.23 -7.26
C LYS A 62 -1.31 -11.79 -7.70
N GLU A 63 -1.91 -10.83 -7.03
CA GLU A 63 -1.72 -9.40 -7.27
C GLU A 63 -2.10 -8.64 -5.99
N VAL A 64 -1.40 -7.55 -5.71
CA VAL A 64 -1.75 -6.57 -4.66
C VAL A 64 -2.09 -5.24 -5.33
N LYS A 65 -3.15 -4.57 -4.85
CA LYS A 65 -3.58 -3.25 -5.28
C LYS A 65 -3.58 -2.30 -4.09
N LEU A 66 -2.91 -1.17 -4.21
CA LEU A 66 -2.87 -0.12 -3.20
C LEU A 66 -3.62 1.13 -3.68
N LYS A 67 -4.41 1.75 -2.81
CA LYS A 67 -5.08 3.03 -3.08
C LYS A 67 -4.62 4.05 -2.05
N TYR A 68 -3.82 5.01 -2.48
CA TYR A 68 -3.40 6.14 -1.66
C TYR A 68 -4.47 7.22 -1.73
N GLN A 69 -5.07 7.55 -0.59
CA GLN A 69 -6.13 8.54 -0.49
C GLN A 69 -5.66 9.70 0.39
N LEU A 70 -5.45 10.85 -0.25
CA LEU A 70 -5.01 12.08 0.40
C LEU A 70 -6.11 13.13 0.32
N SER A 71 -6.23 13.94 1.36
CA SER A 71 -7.01 15.18 1.31
C SER A 71 -6.18 16.38 1.74
N GLY A 72 -6.50 17.55 1.19
CA GLY A 72 -5.81 18.81 1.50
C GLY A 72 -5.48 19.65 0.26
N ASP A 73 -4.68 20.69 0.51
CA ASP A 73 -4.09 21.55 -0.51
C ASP A 73 -2.63 21.14 -0.69
N LEU A 74 -2.40 20.26 -1.66
CA LEU A 74 -1.15 19.55 -1.85
C LEU A 74 -0.75 19.63 -3.33
N ASP A 75 0.55 19.79 -3.57
CA ASP A 75 1.12 19.73 -4.91
C ASP A 75 1.07 18.29 -5.44
N ILE A 76 0.30 18.09 -6.52
CA ILE A 76 0.07 16.79 -7.16
C ILE A 76 1.38 16.11 -7.56
N GLU A 77 2.35 16.86 -8.09
CA GLU A 77 3.62 16.29 -8.54
C GLU A 77 4.47 15.84 -7.35
N LYS A 78 4.40 16.55 -6.22
CA LYS A 78 5.04 16.11 -4.97
C LYS A 78 4.41 14.86 -4.37
N ILE A 79 3.10 14.69 -4.48
CA ILE A 79 2.43 13.44 -4.07
C ILE A 79 2.88 12.30 -4.95
N LYS A 80 2.84 12.48 -6.28
CA LYS A 80 3.27 11.45 -7.24
C LYS A 80 4.73 11.06 -7.03
N GLU A 81 5.61 12.04 -6.85
CA GLU A 81 7.04 11.82 -6.57
C GLU A 81 7.23 11.02 -5.27
N ALA A 82 6.52 11.38 -4.19
CA ALA A 82 6.61 10.68 -2.91
C ALA A 82 6.18 9.21 -3.00
N VAL A 83 5.02 8.95 -3.61
CA VAL A 83 4.51 7.58 -3.78
C VAL A 83 5.43 6.78 -4.72
N HIS A 84 5.86 7.38 -5.82
CA HIS A 84 6.78 6.73 -6.76
C HIS A 84 8.08 6.31 -6.07
N LEU A 85 8.72 7.20 -5.31
CA LEU A 85 9.95 6.88 -4.58
C LEU A 85 9.74 5.78 -3.53
N SER A 86 8.59 5.79 -2.84
CA SER A 86 8.27 4.70 -1.91
C SER A 86 8.13 3.36 -2.64
N MET A 87 7.50 3.33 -3.81
CA MET A 87 7.22 2.13 -4.61
C MET A 87 8.37 1.65 -5.52
N THR A 88 9.47 2.41 -5.63
CA THR A 88 10.62 2.01 -6.46
C THR A 88 11.95 2.03 -5.74
N LYS A 89 12.03 2.64 -4.53
CA LYS A 89 13.31 2.84 -3.84
C LYS A 89 13.31 2.55 -2.36
N TYR A 90 12.28 2.94 -1.61
CA TYR A 90 12.35 2.97 -0.14
C TYR A 90 11.59 1.84 0.58
N CYS A 91 10.38 1.49 0.14
CA CYS A 91 9.52 0.57 0.89
C CYS A 91 10.06 -0.87 0.82
N SER A 92 10.87 -1.26 1.82
CA SER A 92 11.48 -2.58 1.90
C SER A 92 10.46 -3.73 1.89
N VAL A 93 9.28 -3.51 2.50
CA VAL A 93 8.20 -4.50 2.50
C VAL A 93 7.65 -4.69 1.09
N SER A 94 7.34 -3.59 0.38
CA SER A 94 6.88 -3.67 -1.02
C SER A 94 7.95 -4.30 -1.91
N ALA A 95 9.24 -4.00 -1.69
CA ALA A 95 10.35 -4.59 -2.46
C ALA A 95 10.51 -6.11 -2.26
N MET A 96 10.15 -6.64 -1.08
CA MET A 96 10.12 -8.08 -0.85
C MET A 96 8.91 -8.73 -1.54
N ILE A 97 7.73 -8.12 -1.40
CA ILE A 97 6.48 -8.68 -1.92
C ILE A 97 6.41 -8.59 -3.45
N SER A 98 6.96 -7.53 -4.07
CA SER A 98 6.98 -7.34 -5.53
C SER A 98 7.70 -8.47 -6.28
N LYS A 99 8.65 -9.16 -5.61
CA LYS A 99 9.34 -10.34 -6.16
C LYS A 99 8.46 -11.58 -6.24
N ALA A 100 7.36 -11.61 -5.50
CA ALA A 100 6.44 -12.74 -5.44
C ALA A 100 5.10 -12.44 -6.13
N ALA A 101 4.63 -11.19 -6.08
CA ALA A 101 3.38 -10.76 -6.69
C ALA A 101 3.48 -9.30 -7.16
N PRO A 102 2.94 -8.94 -8.34
CA PRO A 102 2.89 -7.56 -8.79
C PRO A 102 2.08 -6.70 -7.80
N ILE A 103 2.57 -5.48 -7.58
CA ILE A 103 1.91 -4.49 -6.72
C ILE A 103 1.56 -3.28 -7.57
N ASN A 104 0.28 -3.12 -7.86
CA ASN A 104 -0.26 -1.97 -8.58
C ASN A 104 -0.77 -0.92 -7.59
N TYR A 105 -0.69 0.35 -7.94
CA TYR A 105 -1.19 1.42 -7.08
C TYR A 105 -1.90 2.54 -7.83
N GLU A 106 -2.81 3.20 -7.12
CA GLU A 106 -3.55 4.36 -7.55
C GLU A 106 -3.45 5.47 -6.50
N ILE A 107 -3.44 6.72 -6.96
CA ILE A 107 -3.30 7.90 -6.10
C ILE A 107 -4.51 8.79 -6.29
N PHE A 108 -5.14 9.16 -5.19
CA PHE A 108 -6.30 10.04 -5.12
C PHE A 108 -6.00 11.27 -4.27
N LEU A 109 -6.38 12.45 -4.75
CA LEU A 109 -6.38 13.70 -4.00
C LEU A 109 -7.80 14.26 -4.00
N ASN A 110 -8.36 14.50 -2.81
CA ASN A 110 -9.73 15.01 -2.65
C ASN A 110 -10.79 14.16 -3.41
N SER A 111 -10.62 12.84 -3.40
CA SER A 111 -11.45 11.85 -4.12
C SER A 111 -11.29 11.81 -5.64
N GLU A 112 -10.38 12.59 -6.22
CA GLU A 112 -10.06 12.54 -7.65
C GLU A 112 -8.79 11.74 -7.90
N LYS A 113 -8.82 10.83 -8.89
CA LYS A 113 -7.65 10.04 -9.28
C LYS A 113 -6.64 10.94 -9.99
N ILE A 114 -5.48 11.13 -9.39
CA ILE A 114 -4.39 11.96 -9.93
C ILE A 114 -3.24 11.15 -10.53
N GLY A 115 -3.16 9.84 -10.25
CA GLY A 115 -2.07 9.01 -10.75
C GLY A 115 -2.28 7.52 -10.52
N ALA A 116 -1.45 6.72 -11.18
CA ALA A 116 -1.35 5.28 -10.97
C ALA A 116 0.05 4.79 -11.38
N GLY A 117 0.42 3.61 -10.94
CA GLY A 117 1.68 2.97 -11.30
C GLY A 117 1.79 1.56 -10.79
N GLU A 118 2.99 0.98 -10.96
CA GLU A 118 3.35 -0.34 -10.47
C GLU A 118 4.64 -0.23 -9.67
N ALA A 119 4.75 -0.99 -8.59
CA ALA A 119 5.97 -1.07 -7.80
C ALA A 119 7.06 -1.82 -8.57
N ASN A 120 8.20 -1.18 -8.78
CA ASN A 120 9.30 -1.73 -9.56
C ASN A 120 10.61 -1.46 -8.83
N PHE A 121 11.10 -2.48 -8.12
CA PHE A 121 12.26 -2.44 -7.22
C PHE A 121 13.40 -3.30 -7.75
#